data_AF-A0A7X8HCH9-F1
#
_entry.id   AF-A0A7X8HCH9-F1
#
_cell.length_a   1.000
_cell.length_b   1.000
_cell.length_c   1.000
_cell.angle_alpha   90.00
_cell.angle_beta   90.00
_cell.angle_gamma   90.00
#
_symmetry.space_group_name_H-M   'P 1'
#
loop_
_entity.id
_entity.type
_entity.pdbx_description
1 polymer ?
#
loop_
_entity_poly.entity_id
_entity_poly.type
_entity_poly.pdbx_seq_one_letter_code
_entity_poly.pdbx_strand_id
1 'polypeptide(L)' 'MFEKKQNVFKSPDLSKLKEVVIDHRTKIYVAVDADIEEAKNKYLFRIASKRIK' A
#
# COMPACT_ATOMS: atom_id res chain seq x y z
N MET A 1 -16.83 -34.58 -7.64
CA MET A 1 -16.15 -34.03 -6.44
C MET A 1 -15.49 -32.73 -6.88
N PHE A 2 -16.04 -31.58 -6.50
CA PHE A 2 -15.46 -30.28 -6.89
C PHE A 2 -14.33 -29.95 -5.94
N GLU A 3 -13.09 -30.20 -6.37
CA GLU A 3 -11.90 -29.77 -5.66
C GLU A 3 -11.86 -28.24 -5.64
N LYS A 4 -12.33 -27.68 -4.53
CA LYS A 4 -12.32 -26.25 -4.27
C LYS A 4 -10.86 -25.84 -4.10
N LYS A 5 -10.20 -25.42 -5.19
CA LYS A 5 -8.84 -24.86 -5.15
C LYS A 5 -8.81 -23.78 -4.08
N GLN A 6 -8.18 -24.07 -2.94
CA GLN A 6 -7.95 -23.06 -1.92
C GLN A 6 -7.04 -22.02 -2.56
N ASN A 7 -7.64 -20.90 -2.96
CA ASN A 7 -6.90 -19.71 -3.34
C ASN A 7 -6.32 -19.19 -2.03
N VAL A 8 -5.15 -19.71 -1.62
CA VAL A 8 -4.43 -19.25 -0.44
C VAL A 8 -3.99 -17.82 -0.72
N PHE A 9 -4.91 -16.88 -0.49
CA PHE A 9 -4.63 -15.46 -0.57
C PHE A 9 -3.84 -15.11 0.69
N LYS A 10 -2.52 -15.31 0.62
CA LYS A 10 -1.62 -14.82 1.67
C LYS A 10 -1.68 -13.30 1.63
N SER A 11 -2.39 -12.72 2.60
CA SER A 11 -2.32 -11.29 2.84
C SER A 11 -0.85 -10.92 3.12
N PRO A 12 -0.32 -9.86 2.51
CA PRO A 12 1.05 -9.43 2.76
C PRO A 12 1.22 -9.09 4.26
N ASP A 13 2.27 -9.61 4.88
CA ASP A 13 2.58 -9.36 6.29
C ASP A 13 2.89 -7.87 6.51
N LEU A 14 1.99 -7.18 7.22
CA LEU A 14 2.14 -5.75 7.54
C LEU A 14 3.36 -5.48 8.44
N SER A 15 3.81 -6.48 9.22
CA SER A 15 5.00 -6.37 10.08
C SER A 15 6.31 -6.15 9.31
N LYS A 16 6.33 -6.47 8.01
CA LYS A 16 7.49 -6.25 7.13
C LYS A 16 7.43 -4.89 6.42
N LEU A 17 6.44 -4.07 6.75
CA LEU A 17 6.23 -2.76 6.15
C LEU A 17 6.34 -1.68 7.21
N LYS A 18 6.88 -0.54 6.81
CA LYS A 18 6.95 0.68 7.61
C LYS A 18 5.67 1.48 7.42
N GLU A 19 5.00 1.80 8.53
CA GLU A 19 3.88 2.74 8.54
C GLU A 19 4.42 4.17 8.36
N VAL A 20 3.99 4.85 7.31
CA VAL A 20 4.28 6.25 7.04
C VAL A 20 2.97 7.02 7.12
N VAL A 21 2.91 7.97 8.06
CA VAL A 21 1.79 8.88 8.22
C VAL A 21 2.02 10.09 7.31
N ILE A 22 1.17 10.24 6.29
CA ILE A 22 1.20 11.41 5.39
C ILE A 22 0.41 12.56 6.00
N ASP A 23 -0.73 12.23 6.62
CA ASP A 23 -1.72 13.17 7.15
C ASP A 23 -2.50 12.49 8.28
N HIS A 24 -3.31 13.24 9.03
CA HIS A 24 -4.08 12.69 10.16
C HIS A 24 -5.03 11.55 9.77
N ARG A 25 -5.47 11.51 8.51
CA ARG A 25 -6.36 10.48 7.96
C ARG A 25 -5.67 9.48 7.03
N THR A 26 -4.45 9.75 6.62
CA THR A 26 -3.81 9.00 5.52
C THR A 26 -2.52 8.37 6.00
N LYS A 27 -2.54 7.04 6.03
CA LYS A 27 -1.39 6.20 6.33
C LYS A 27 -1.07 5.32 5.14
N ILE A 28 0.20 5.25 4.76
CA ILE A 28 0.68 4.35 3.72
C ILE A 28 1.68 3.37 4.32
N TYR A 29 1.71 2.15 3.80
CA TYR A 29 2.65 1.12 4.19
C TYR A 29 3.66 0.93 3.07
N VAL A 30 4.93 1.10 3.40
CA VAL A 30 6.05 1.02 2.44
C VAL A 30 7.05 -0.03 2.92
N ALA A 31 7.89 -0.56 2.02
CA ALA A 31 8.96 -1.45 2.45
C ALA A 31 9.91 -0.72 3.42
N VAL A 32 10.51 -1.45 4.36
CA VAL A 32 11.38 -0.86 5.39
C VAL A 32 12.58 -0.12 4.78
N ASP A 33 13.11 -0.63 3.67
CA ASP A 33 14.24 -0.06 2.93
C ASP A 33 13.83 1.00 1.89
N ALA A 34 12.54 1.33 1.78
CA ALA A 34 12.07 2.29 0.78
C ALA A 34 12.08 3.73 1.32
N ASP A 35 12.36 4.68 0.43
CA ASP A 35 12.33 6.10 0.72
C ASP A 35 10.91 6.62 1.00
N ILE A 36 10.76 7.22 2.18
CA ILE A 36 9.50 7.74 2.68
C ILE A 36 8.97 8.87 1.78
N GLU A 37 9.87 9.76 1.34
CA GLU A 37 9.53 10.92 0.52
C GLU A 37 9.06 10.51 -0.88
N GLU A 38 9.73 9.55 -1.50
CA GLU A 38 9.34 9.02 -2.80
C GLU A 38 7.95 8.37 -2.73
N ALA A 39 7.70 7.58 -1.68
CA ALA A 39 6.42 6.93 -1.48
C ALA A 39 5.27 7.93 -1.25
N LYS A 40 5.54 9.01 -0.51
CA LYS A 40 4.59 10.11 -0.31
C LYS A 40 4.28 10.82 -1.63
N ASN A 41 5.31 11.17 -2.41
CA ASN A 41 5.14 11.80 -3.72
C ASN A 41 4.35 10.92 -4.68
N LYS A 42 4.64 9.61 -4.73
CA LYS A 42 3.91 8.64 -5.54
C LYS A 42 2.44 8.53 -5.14
N TYR A 43 2.15 8.52 -3.84
CA TYR A 43 0.78 8.53 -3.34
C TYR A 43 0.04 9.82 -3.77
N LEU A 44 0.65 10.98 -3.55
CA LEU A 44 0.06 12.27 -3.92
C LEU A 44 -0.19 12.39 -5.42
N PHE A 45 0.77 11.97 -6.25
CA PHE A 45 0.63 11.93 -7.70
C PHE A 45 -0.58 11.07 -8.11
N ARG A 46 -0.71 9.87 -7.54
CA ARG A 46 -1.85 8.98 -7.82
C ARG A 46 -3.19 9.61 -7.44
N ILE A 47 -3.26 10.30 -6.30
CA ILE A 47 -4.48 11.02 -5.87
C ILE A 47 -4.79 12.17 -6.82
N ALA A 48 -3.78 12.93 -7.26
CA ALA A 48 -3.95 14.02 -8.22
C ALA A 48 -4.46 13.49 -9.57
N SER A 49 -3.88 12.41 -10.11
CA SER A 49 -4.32 11.80 -11.37
C SER A 49 -5.76 11.27 -11.29
N LYS A 50 -6.23 10.86 -10.12
CA LYS A 50 -7.62 10.38 -9.93
C LYS A 50 -8.65 11.51 -9.94
N ARG A 51 -8.26 12.75 -9.60
CA ARG A 51 -9.16 13.91 -9.59
C ARG A 51 -9.39 14.53 -10.98
N ILE A 52 -8.57 14.17 -11.96
CA ILE A 52 -8.59 14.75 -13.32
C ILE A 52 -9.46 13.91 -14.29
N LYS A 53 -10.12 12.85 -13.81
CA LYS A 53 -10.99 11.98 -14.61
C LYS A 53 -12.45 12.15 -14.22
#